data_AF-A0A1Y4TQC1-F1
#
_entry.id   AF-A0A1Y4TQC1-F1
#
_cell.length_a   1.000
_cell.length_b   1.000
_cell.length_c   1.000
_cell.angle_alpha   90.00
_cell.angle_beta   90.00
_cell.angle_gamma   90.00
#
_symmetry.space_group_name_H-M   'P 1'
#
loop_
_entity.id
_entity.type
_entity.pdbx_description
1 polymer ?
#
loop_
_entity_poly.entity_id
_entity_poly.type
_entity_poly.pdbx_seq_one_letter_code
_entity_poly.pdbx_strand_id
1 'polypeptide(L)'
;MFPQPEPEKPCTNWKFETSGPTGLCRLFGVDIYQYRWQRCNETATVIDPHYHVEKVFPVYKVEIDGVMHRFAAGEFSNGVSGFYLPEE
;
A
#
# COMPACT_ATOMS: atom_id res chain seq x y z
N MET A 1 10.07 31.46 21.60
CA MET A 1 9.11 30.44 21.12
C MET A 1 9.93 29.37 20.43
N PHE A 2 10.05 28.20 21.06
CA PHE A 2 10.67 27.05 20.41
C PHE A 2 9.63 26.43 19.48
N PRO A 3 9.98 26.05 18.24
CA PRO A 3 9.07 25.24 17.44
C PRO A 3 8.75 23.98 18.25
N GLN A 4 7.46 23.73 18.46
CA GLN A 4 7.01 22.46 19.02
C GLN A 4 7.52 21.36 18.07
N PRO A 5 8.08 20.24 18.57
CA PRO A 5 8.31 19.10 17.69
C PRO A 5 6.97 18.76 17.06
N GLU A 6 6.90 18.83 15.73
CA GLU A 6 5.74 18.33 14.99
C GLU A 6 5.50 16.90 15.48
N PRO A 7 4.24 16.48 15.72
CA PRO A 7 3.98 15.11 16.13
C PRO A 7 4.69 14.23 15.11
N GLU A 8 5.60 13.39 15.57
CA GLU A 8 6.28 12.39 14.76
C GLU A 8 5.15 11.65 14.03
N LYS A 9 4.89 12.04 12.77
CA LYS A 9 3.96 11.29 11.93
C LYS A 9 4.51 9.88 12.04
N PRO A 10 3.68 8.87 12.38
CA PRO A 10 4.15 7.52 12.20
C PRO A 10 4.52 7.44 10.72
N CYS A 11 5.81 7.53 10.43
CA CYS A 11 6.37 7.30 9.12
C CYS A 11 6.29 5.80 8.95
N THR A 12 5.07 5.26 8.85
CA THR A 12 4.86 3.95 8.27
C THR A 12 5.37 4.12 6.86
N ASN A 13 6.65 3.82 6.66
CA ASN A 13 7.27 3.88 5.36
C ASN A 13 6.63 2.75 4.57
N TRP A 14 6.04 3.13 3.44
CA TRP A 14 5.40 2.17 2.56
C TRP A 14 6.36 1.85 1.45
N LYS A 15 6.87 0.62 1.45
CA LYS A 15 7.80 0.15 0.44
C LYS A 15 7.03 -0.39 -0.75
N PHE A 16 7.44 0.03 -1.94
CA PHE A 16 6.92 -0.52 -3.18
C PHE A 16 7.30 -2.01 -3.28
N GLU A 17 6.29 -2.87 -3.36
CA GLU A 17 6.49 -4.31 -3.49
C GLU A 17 6.32 -4.74 -4.95
N THR A 18 5.20 -4.37 -5.56
CA THR A 18 4.87 -4.78 -6.92
C THR A 18 3.82 -3.87 -7.56
N SER A 19 3.73 -3.91 -8.88
CA SER A 19 2.65 -3.31 -9.63
C SER A 19 2.30 -4.17 -10.83
N GLY A 20 1.02 -4.25 -11.15
CA GLY A 20 0.58 -5.02 -12.31
C GLY A 20 -0.89 -4.85 -12.61
N PRO A 21 -1.33 -5.37 -13.76
CA PRO A 21 -2.74 -5.44 -14.09
C PRO A 21 -3.46 -6.48 -13.22
N THR A 22 -4.77 -6.30 -13.10
CA THR A 22 -5.66 -7.20 -12.36
C THR A 22 -5.46 -8.67 -12.75
N GLY A 23 -5.24 -9.55 -11.77
CA GLY A 23 -5.09 -11.00 -11.95
C GLY A 23 -3.71 -11.48 -12.42
N LEU A 24 -2.76 -10.58 -12.68
CA LEU A 24 -1.35 -10.94 -12.94
C LEU A 24 -0.41 -10.45 -11.83
N CYS A 25 -0.89 -9.61 -10.93
CA CYS A 25 -0.11 -9.09 -9.82
C CYS A 25 -0.10 -10.08 -8.66
N ARG A 26 1.09 -10.55 -8.27
CA ARG A 26 1.26 -11.41 -7.09
C ARG A 26 1.79 -10.59 -5.92
N LEU A 27 1.04 -10.56 -4.82
CA LEU A 27 1.45 -9.96 -3.55
C LEU A 27 1.58 -11.06 -2.51
N PHE A 28 2.61 -11.03 -1.66
CA PHE A 28 2.88 -12.11 -0.69
C PHE A 28 3.03 -13.50 -1.33
N GLY A 29 3.43 -13.57 -2.61
CA GLY A 29 3.55 -14.83 -3.36
C GLY A 29 2.23 -15.42 -3.88
N VAL A 30 1.08 -14.78 -3.63
CA VAL A 30 -0.25 -15.23 -4.09
C VAL A 30 -0.88 -14.20 -5.04
N ASP A 31 -1.85 -14.62 -5.85
CA ASP A 31 -2.69 -13.69 -6.61
C ASP A 31 -3.64 -12.97 -5.64
N ILE A 32 -3.28 -11.73 -5.31
CA ILE A 32 -3.97 -10.93 -4.30
C ILE A 32 -5.44 -10.68 -4.69
N TYR A 33 -5.77 -10.69 -5.99
CA TYR A 33 -7.13 -10.48 -6.47
C TYR A 33 -8.05 -11.68 -6.25
N GLN A 34 -7.52 -12.86 -5.94
CA GLN A 34 -8.32 -14.03 -5.52
C GLN A 34 -8.88 -13.87 -4.11
N TYR A 35 -8.32 -12.96 -3.31
CA TYR A 35 -8.70 -12.76 -1.93
C TYR A 35 -9.58 -11.52 -1.77
N ARG A 36 -10.46 -11.54 -0.75
CA ARG A 36 -11.33 -10.41 -0.44
C ARG A 36 -10.56 -9.35 0.35
N TRP A 37 -10.45 -8.15 -0.22
CA TRP A 37 -9.81 -7.03 0.45
C TRP A 37 -10.80 -6.30 1.34
N GLN A 38 -10.36 -5.98 2.55
CA GLN A 38 -11.09 -5.15 3.49
C GLN A 38 -10.44 -3.78 3.54
N ARG A 39 -11.15 -2.75 3.09
CA ARG A 39 -10.66 -1.38 3.16
C ARG A 39 -10.54 -0.97 4.63
N CYS A 40 -9.34 -0.52 5.02
CA CYS A 40 -9.15 0.17 6.28
C CYS A 40 -9.52 1.63 6.11
N ASN A 41 -10.03 2.26 7.17
CA ASN A 41 -10.26 3.71 7.21
C ASN A 41 -8.93 4.47 7.41
N GLU A 42 -7.88 3.99 6.75
CA GLU A 42 -6.48 4.39 6.86
C GLU A 42 -5.94 4.63 5.44
N THR A 43 -5.01 5.56 5.31
CA THR A 43 -4.36 5.91 4.05
C THR A 43 -2.86 5.93 4.21
N ALA A 44 -2.17 5.42 3.20
CA ALA A 44 -0.73 5.35 3.08
C ALA A 44 -0.22 6.44 2.16
N THR A 45 0.72 7.25 2.62
CA THR A 45 1.50 8.11 1.72
C THR A 45 2.64 7.29 1.14
N VAL A 46 2.62 7.10 -0.17
CA VAL A 46 3.59 6.32 -0.95
C VAL A 46 4.30 7.22 -1.95
N ILE A 47 5.54 6.88 -2.30
CA ILE A 47 6.21 7.52 -3.44
C ILE A 47 5.97 6.67 -4.68
N ASP A 48 5.51 7.32 -5.75
CA ASP A 48 5.39 6.71 -7.07
C ASP A 48 6.82 6.45 -7.61
N PRO A 49 7.22 5.20 -7.89
CA PRO A 49 8.58 4.89 -8.32
C PRO A 49 8.91 5.41 -9.73
N HIS A 50 7.89 5.73 -10.55
CA HIS A 50 8.11 6.23 -11.91
C HIS A 50 8.28 7.75 -11.90
N TYR A 51 7.38 8.45 -11.21
CA TYR A 51 7.33 9.90 -11.22
C TYR A 51 7.98 10.55 -9.99
N HIS A 52 8.37 9.77 -8.99
CA HIS A 52 8.95 10.24 -7.72
C HIS A 52 8.05 11.27 -7.00
N VAL A 53 6.73 11.14 -7.16
CA VAL A 53 5.72 11.99 -6.53
C VAL A 53 5.05 11.27 -5.38
N GLU A 54 4.72 12.02 -4.33
CA GLU A 54 3.88 11.52 -3.25
C GLU A 54 2.46 11.26 -3.75
N LYS A 55 1.95 10.06 -3.47
CA LYS A 55 0.56 9.66 -3.70
C LYS A 55 -0.02 9.11 -2.40
N VAL A 56 -1.33 9.28 -2.24
CA VAL A 56 -2.05 8.76 -1.07
C VAL A 56 -2.92 7.61 -1.51
N PHE A 57 -2.58 6.40 -1.06
CA PHE A 57 -3.31 5.18 -1.38
C PHE A 57 -4.11 4.67 -0.17
N PRO A 58 -5.33 4.17 -0.37
CA PRO A 58 -6.07 3.52 0.70
C PRO A 58 -5.35 2.24 1.17
N VAL A 59 -5.38 2.02 2.48
CA VAL A 59 -4.86 0.79 3.09
C VAL A 59 -5.94 -0.28 3.09
N TYR A 60 -5.54 -1.49 2.75
CA TYR A 60 -6.38 -2.68 2.75
C TYR A 60 -5.78 -3.76 3.65
N LYS A 61 -6.67 -4.63 4.13
CA LYS A 61 -6.33 -5.86 4.84
C LYS A 61 -6.83 -7.04 4.02
N VAL A 62 -6.05 -8.10 4.02
CA VAL A 62 -6.40 -9.37 3.41
C VAL A 62 -6.02 -10.49 4.38
N GLU A 63 -6.85 -11.51 4.43
CA GLU A 63 -6.52 -12.75 5.14
C GLU A 63 -5.98 -13.75 4.11
N ILE A 64 -4.72 -14.12 4.24
CA ILE A 64 -4.06 -15.12 3.40
C ILE A 64 -3.66 -16.27 4.32
N ASP A 65 -4.17 -17.46 4.07
CA ASP A 65 -3.91 -18.67 4.88
C ASP A 65 -4.14 -18.47 6.40
N GLY A 66 -5.13 -17.66 6.77
CA GLY A 66 -5.47 -17.34 8.17
C GLY A 66 -4.58 -16.25 8.79
N VAL A 67 -3.66 -15.67 8.02
CA VAL A 67 -2.80 -14.55 8.45
C VAL A 67 -3.33 -13.24 7.87
N MET A 68 -3.55 -12.26 8.75
CA MET A 68 -3.99 -10.92 8.35
C MET A 68 -2.80 -10.09 7.88
N HIS A 69 -2.73 -9.84 6.58
CA HIS A 69 -1.74 -8.96 5.96
C HIS A 69 -2.33 -7.59 5.65
N ARG A 70 -1.53 -6.54 5.87
CA ARG A 70 -1.88 -5.15 5.55
C ARG A 70 -1.05 -4.69 4.36
N PHE A 71 -1.66 -3.95 3.45
CA PHE A 71 -0.97 -3.38 2.29
C PHE A 71 -1.72 -2.14 1.81
N ALA A 72 -1.02 -1.20 1.20
CA ALA A 72 -1.63 -0.10 0.49
C ALA A 72 -1.74 -0.44 -0.99
N ALA A 73 -2.90 -0.17 -1.57
CA ALA A 73 -3.15 -0.42 -2.97
C ALA A 73 -3.90 0.74 -3.61
N GLY A 74 -3.52 1.06 -4.85
CA GLY A 74 -4.17 2.10 -5.63
C GLY A 74 -3.90 1.90 -7.11
N GLU A 75 -4.86 2.30 -7.93
CA GLU A 75 -4.68 2.30 -9.38
C GLU A 75 -3.72 3.42 -9.77
N PHE A 76 -2.67 3.10 -10.53
CA PHE A 76 -1.78 4.10 -11.11
C PHE A 76 -2.40 4.70 -12.37
N SER A 77 -2.53 3.88 -13.42
CA SER A 77 -3.12 4.22 -14.74
C SER A 77 -3.21 2.96 -15.60
N ASN A 78 -4.12 2.96 -16.59
CA ASN A 78 -4.26 1.91 -17.60
C ASN A 78 -4.51 0.50 -17.03
N GLY A 79 -5.28 0.41 -15.93
CA GLY A 79 -5.61 -0.86 -15.27
C GLY A 79 -4.46 -1.47 -14.48
N VAL A 80 -3.34 -0.75 -14.27
CA VAL A 80 -2.23 -1.18 -13.43
C VAL A 80 -2.44 -0.65 -12.02
N SER A 81 -2.45 -1.54 -11.03
CA SER A 81 -2.47 -1.19 -9.61
C SER A 81 -1.08 -1.33 -9.01
N GLY A 82 -0.71 -0.37 -8.17
CA GLY A 82 0.48 -0.41 -7.34
C GLY A 82 0.17 -0.96 -5.96
N PHE A 83 1.08 -1.78 -5.43
CA PHE A 83 0.97 -2.38 -4.12
C PHE A 83 2.20 -2.05 -3.29
N TYR A 84 1.95 -1.64 -2.05
CA TYR A 84 2.96 -1.24 -1.10
C TYR A 84 2.75 -1.94 0.22
N LEU A 85 3.85 -2.34 0.85
CA LEU A 85 3.86 -2.98 2.16
C LEU A 85 4.36 -1.99 3.21
N PRO A 86 3.82 -2.03 4.43
CA PRO A 86 4.40 -1.28 5.53
C PRO A 86 5.79 -1.86 5.84
N GLU A 87 6.81 -1.01 5.93
CA GLU A 87 8.09 -1.37 6.54
C GLU A 87 7.91 -1.41 8.06
N GLU A 88 8.35 -2.51 8.68
CA GLU A 88 8.48 -2.67 10.13
C GLU A 88 9.83 -2.15 10.63
#